data_AF-A0A9E7HAK2-F1
#
_entry.id   AF-A0A9E7HAK2-F1
#
_cell.length_a   1.000
_cell.length_b   1.000
_cell.length_c   1.000
_cell.angle_alpha   90.00
_cell.angle_beta   90.00
_cell.angle_gamma   90.00
#
_symmetry.space_group_name_H-M   'P 1'
#
loop_
_entity.id
_entity.type
_entity.pdbx_description
1 polymer ?
#
loop_
_entity_poly.entity_id
_entity_poly.type
_entity_poly.pdbx_seq_one_letter_code
_entity_poly.pdbx_strand_id
1 'polypeptide(L)'
;MEHAGSCWAFSAAASIEGINKIVKGDLISLSEQQLFACDNNDDGCAGGLHYRAFSYVVSIGGITTTAYEIVPANNEKLLMNAVANQPVCGIFDEPCGTNLNHEVTLVGYDTADDGGPYWIAKNSWGESWGEEGYILLKKDVPEKEGQCGLAIRAAFPVI
;
A
#
# COMPACT_ATOMS: atom_id res chain seq x y z
N MET A 1 1.74 5.93 20.42
CA MET A 1 3.15 5.54 20.64
C MET A 1 3.53 4.60 19.53
N GLU A 2 4.56 5.02 18.82
CA GLU A 2 5.11 4.55 17.57
C GLU A 2 6.02 3.35 17.83
N HIS A 3 5.64 2.16 17.35
CA HIS A 3 6.52 1.05 16.99
C HIS A 3 5.71 0.14 16.06
N ALA A 4 5.51 0.59 14.82
CA ALA A 4 5.03 -0.30 13.77
C ALA A 4 6.03 -1.47 13.65
N GLY A 5 5.54 -2.70 13.67
CA GLY A 5 6.33 -3.92 13.50
C GLY A 5 6.94 -4.07 12.11
N SER A 6 7.16 -2.98 11.36
CA SER A 6 7.69 -2.94 10.00
C SER A 6 9.21 -3.11 9.92
N CYS A 7 9.90 -3.36 11.04
CA CYS A 7 11.36 -3.52 11.09
C CYS A 7 11.89 -4.61 10.14
N TRP A 8 11.06 -5.59 9.79
CA TRP A 8 11.37 -6.62 8.81
C TRP A 8 11.55 -6.05 7.40
N ALA A 9 10.72 -5.08 6.99
CA ALA A 9 10.77 -4.44 5.68
C ALA A 9 12.04 -3.58 5.55
N PHE A 10 12.35 -2.78 6.58
CA PHE A 10 13.61 -2.00 6.65
C PHE A 10 14.84 -2.90 6.64
N SER A 11 14.84 -3.99 7.41
CA SER A 11 15.94 -4.95 7.46
C SER A 11 16.16 -5.64 6.10
N ALA A 12 15.07 -6.03 5.43
CA ALA A 12 15.13 -6.63 4.11
C ALA A 12 15.62 -5.64 3.05
N ALA A 13 15.07 -4.43 2.98
CA ALA A 13 15.53 -3.39 2.06
C ALA A 13 17.02 -3.11 2.24
N ALA A 14 17.48 -2.79 3.46
CA ALA A 14 18.88 -2.50 3.74
C ALA A 14 19.83 -3.67 3.38
N SER A 15 19.39 -4.92 3.55
CA SER A 15 20.16 -6.09 3.13
C SER A 15 20.32 -6.17 1.61
N ILE A 16 19.25 -5.87 0.86
CA ILE A 16 19.26 -5.86 -0.61
C ILE A 16 20.09 -4.68 -1.13
N GLU A 17 19.99 -3.50 -0.52
CA GLU A 17 20.80 -2.32 -0.84
C GLU A 17 22.30 -2.61 -0.65
N GLY A 18 22.66 -3.22 0.48
CA GLY A 18 24.03 -3.57 0.81
C GLY A 18 24.64 -4.57 -0.19
N ILE A 19 23.90 -5.64 -0.53
CA ILE A 19 24.40 -6.60 -1.52
C ILE A 19 24.44 -6.00 -2.94
N ASN A 20 23.51 -5.10 -3.29
CA ASN A 20 23.56 -4.39 -4.57
C ASN A 20 24.83 -3.51 -4.67
N LYS A 21 25.20 -2.81 -3.59
CA LYS A 21 26.46 -2.06 -3.53
C LYS A 21 27.69 -2.97 -3.69
N ILE A 22 27.69 -4.15 -3.08
CA ILE A 22 28.79 -5.10 -3.16
C ILE A 22 28.93 -5.69 -4.57
N VAL A 23 27.82 -6.11 -5.18
CA VAL A 23 27.83 -6.86 -6.45
C VAL A 23 27.89 -5.94 -7.66
N LYS A 24 27.17 -4.82 -7.64
CA LYS A 24 27.05 -3.91 -8.79
C LYS A 24 27.85 -2.61 -8.62
N GLY A 25 28.26 -2.28 -7.40
CA GLY A 25 28.95 -1.02 -7.10
C GLY A 25 28.03 0.16 -6.80
N ASP A 26 26.71 -0.01 -6.89
CA ASP A 26 25.72 1.05 -6.72
C ASP A 26 24.95 0.89 -5.40
N LEU A 27 24.98 1.94 -4.57
CA LEU A 27 24.12 2.00 -3.39
C LEU A 27 22.85 2.74 -3.79
N ILE A 28 21.80 1.97 -4.02
CA ILE A 28 20.49 2.47 -4.46
C ILE A 28 19.56 2.33 -3.27
N SER A 29 18.80 3.37 -2.94
CA SER A 29 17.82 3.31 -1.86
C SER A 29 16.53 2.65 -2.36
N LEU A 30 16.02 1.65 -1.63
CA LEU A 30 14.89 0.79 -2.03
C LEU A 30 13.63 1.07 -1.19
N SER A 31 12.44 0.87 -1.77
CA SER A 31 11.17 1.18 -1.11
C SER A 31 10.78 0.12 -0.08
N GLU A 32 10.96 0.41 1.20
CA GLU A 32 10.38 -0.39 2.29
C GLU A 32 8.86 -0.40 2.22
N GLN A 33 8.26 0.69 1.72
CA GLN A 33 6.83 0.81 1.50
C GLN A 33 6.31 -0.25 0.50
N GLN A 34 7.09 -0.64 -0.51
CA GLN A 34 6.69 -1.72 -1.41
C GLN A 34 6.63 -3.06 -0.68
N LEU A 35 7.56 -3.34 0.24
CA LEU A 35 7.48 -4.54 1.07
C LEU A 35 6.27 -4.46 2.00
N PHE A 36 6.09 -3.34 2.68
CA PHE A 36 4.97 -3.12 3.59
C PHE A 36 3.59 -3.25 2.93
N ALA A 37 3.39 -2.63 1.77
CA ALA A 37 2.09 -2.47 1.15
C ALA A 37 1.70 -3.61 0.20
N CYS A 38 2.71 -4.29 -0.37
CA CYS A 38 2.50 -5.25 -1.45
C CYS A 38 2.97 -6.67 -1.12
N ASP A 39 3.79 -6.88 -0.08
CA ASP A 39 4.09 -8.25 0.38
C ASP A 39 2.90 -8.82 1.16
N ASN A 40 2.10 -9.64 0.48
CA ASN A 40 0.96 -10.32 1.09
C ASN A 40 1.36 -11.51 1.98
N ASN A 41 2.65 -11.86 2.07
CA ASN A 41 3.13 -12.96 2.92
C ASN A 41 3.51 -12.52 4.33
N ASP A 42 3.55 -11.20 4.56
CA ASP A 42 3.86 -10.57 5.85
C ASP A 42 2.70 -9.62 6.26
N ASP A 43 2.63 -9.29 7.55
CA ASP A 43 1.47 -8.59 8.14
C ASP A 43 1.69 -7.07 8.28
N GLY A 44 2.53 -6.49 7.41
CA GLY A 44 2.82 -5.05 7.41
C GLY A 44 3.29 -4.55 8.77
N CYS A 45 2.46 -3.75 9.43
CA CYS A 45 2.72 -3.13 10.74
C CYS A 45 2.57 -4.11 11.91
N ALA A 46 1.90 -5.24 11.73
CA ALA A 46 1.75 -6.25 12.78
C ALA A 46 2.99 -7.16 12.90
N GLY A 47 3.88 -7.14 11.91
CA GLY A 47 5.11 -7.90 11.90
C GLY A 47 5.33 -8.63 10.58
N GLY A 48 6.52 -9.19 10.43
CA GLY A 48 6.90 -9.92 9.24
C GLY A 48 8.29 -10.53 9.39
N LEU A 49 8.67 -11.37 8.43
CA LEU A 49 9.93 -12.10 8.46
C LEU A 49 10.74 -11.80 7.21
N HIS A 50 12.00 -11.42 7.39
CA HIS A 50 12.86 -10.94 6.29
C HIS A 50 13.04 -11.96 5.16
N TYR A 51 12.95 -13.27 5.44
CA TYR A 51 13.02 -14.30 4.39
C TYR A 51 11.77 -14.33 3.49
N ARG A 52 10.60 -13.92 4.00
CA ARG A 52 9.36 -13.80 3.23
C ARG A 52 9.42 -12.57 2.33
N ALA A 53 9.86 -11.43 2.88
CA ALA A 53 10.23 -10.25 2.11
C ALA A 53 11.19 -10.58 0.96
N PHE A 54 12.28 -11.32 1.20
CA PHE A 54 13.19 -11.75 0.13
C PHE A 54 12.51 -12.64 -0.91
N SER A 55 11.64 -13.56 -0.46
CA SER A 55 10.90 -14.45 -1.36
C SER A 55 9.92 -13.67 -2.24
N TYR A 56 9.27 -12.65 -1.68
CA TYR A 56 8.42 -11.71 -2.39
C TYR A 56 9.21 -10.90 -3.42
N VAL A 57 10.35 -10.32 -3.04
CA VAL A 57 11.23 -9.59 -3.97
C VAL A 57 11.68 -10.48 -5.13
N VAL A 58 12.00 -11.75 -4.86
CA VAL A 58 12.34 -12.73 -5.90
C VAL A 58 11.14 -13.04 -6.79
N SER A 59 9.95 -13.22 -6.21
CA SER A 59 8.75 -13.62 -6.96
C SER A 59 8.26 -12.54 -7.92
N ILE A 60 8.44 -11.26 -7.58
CA ILE A 60 8.08 -10.13 -8.45
C ILE A 60 9.26 -9.66 -9.34
N GLY A 61 10.44 -10.29 -9.23
CA GLY A 61 11.60 -10.00 -10.06
C GLY A 61 12.42 -8.77 -9.65
N GLY A 62 12.23 -8.25 -8.43
CA GLY A 62 12.99 -7.12 -7.90
C GLY A 62 12.23 -6.31 -6.87
N ILE A 63 12.89 -5.31 -6.30
CA ILE A 63 12.28 -4.30 -5.43
C ILE A 63 12.59 -2.94 -6.04
N THR A 64 11.60 -2.04 -6.02
CA THR A 64 11.74 -0.71 -6.57
C THR A 64 12.59 0.18 -5.66
N THR A 65 13.09 1.25 -6.24
CA THR A 65 13.77 2.33 -5.50
C THR A 65 12.78 3.06 -4.58
N THR A 66 13.27 3.91 -3.66
CA THR A 66 12.41 4.80 -2.86
C THR A 66 11.64 5.85 -3.68
N ALA A 67 11.72 5.84 -5.01
CA ALA A 67 10.89 6.70 -5.85
C ALA A 67 9.41 6.31 -5.75
N TYR A 68 8.59 7.23 -5.26
CA TYR A 68 7.14 7.12 -5.24
C TYR A 68 6.52 8.34 -5.92
N GLU A 69 5.39 8.13 -6.57
CA GLU A 69 4.54 9.18 -7.10
C GLU A 69 3.34 9.38 -6.17
N ILE A 70 3.06 10.65 -5.89
CA ILE A 70 1.86 11.04 -5.15
C ILE A 70 0.75 11.25 -6.18
N VAL A 71 -0.36 10.55 -6.00
CA VAL A 71 -1.58 10.84 -6.76
C VAL A 71 -2.05 12.22 -6.33
N PRO A 72 -2.32 13.16 -7.27
CA PRO A 72 -2.83 14.47 -6.91
C PRO A 72 -4.05 14.36 -5.98
N ALA A 73 -3.98 15.06 -4.86
CA ALA A 73 -5.01 15.00 -3.84
C ALA A 73 -6.40 15.32 -4.42
N ASN A 74 -7.40 14.60 -3.93
CA ASN A 74 -8.81 14.74 -4.31
C ASN A 74 -9.09 14.44 -5.79
N ASN A 75 -8.31 13.52 -6.38
CA ASN A 75 -8.46 13.11 -7.77
C ASN A 75 -8.71 11.61 -7.90
N GLU A 76 -9.94 11.18 -7.57
CA GLU A 76 -10.34 9.77 -7.66
C GLU A 76 -10.16 9.19 -9.07
N LYS A 77 -10.21 10.02 -10.12
CA LYS A 77 -9.95 9.55 -11.50
C LYS A 77 -8.49 9.14 -11.72
N LEU A 78 -7.55 9.95 -11.25
CA LEU A 78 -6.13 9.58 -11.32
C LEU A 78 -5.80 8.44 -10.36
N LEU A 79 -6.45 8.41 -9.19
CA LEU A 79 -6.34 7.31 -8.26
C LEU A 79 -6.79 5.99 -8.90
N MET A 80 -7.93 6.01 -9.60
CA MET A 80 -8.45 4.86 -10.33
C MET A 80 -7.47 4.38 -11.39
N ASN A 81 -6.90 5.32 -12.16
CA ASN A 81 -5.87 4.97 -13.14
C ASN A 81 -4.63 4.34 -12.48
N ALA A 82 -4.20 4.84 -11.33
CA ALA A 82 -3.07 4.26 -10.60
C ALA A 82 -3.40 2.84 -10.08
N VAL A 83 -4.55 2.67 -9.42
CA VAL A 83 -5.04 1.38 -8.90
C VAL A 83 -5.22 0.34 -10.01
N ALA A 84 -5.62 0.77 -11.21
CA ALA A 84 -5.76 -0.13 -12.36
C ALA A 84 -4.42 -0.71 -12.86
N ASN A 85 -3.29 -0.07 -12.57
CA ASN A 85 -1.97 -0.51 -13.01
C ASN A 85 -1.20 -1.23 -11.90
N GLN A 86 -1.42 -0.86 -10.63
CA GLN A 86 -0.70 -1.41 -9.48
C GLN A 86 -1.42 -1.06 -8.16
N PRO A 87 -1.12 -1.77 -7.06
CA PRO A 87 -1.60 -1.38 -5.73
C PRO A 87 -1.15 0.04 -5.34
N VAL A 88 -2.03 0.78 -4.67
CA VAL A 88 -1.79 2.17 -4.24
C VAL A 88 -2.02 2.28 -2.73
N CYS A 89 -1.07 2.88 -2.02
CA CYS A 89 -1.23 3.17 -0.60
C CYS A 89 -2.18 4.37 -0.44
N GLY A 90 -3.25 4.21 0.34
CA GLY A 90 -4.19 5.26 0.68
C GLY A 90 -4.26 5.44 2.19
N ILE A 91 -4.34 6.68 2.66
CA ILE A 91 -4.59 6.95 4.07
C ILE A 91 -6.12 7.02 4.28
N PHE A 92 -6.58 6.23 5.24
CA PHE A 92 -7.96 6.02 5.68
C PHE A 92 -8.19 6.68 7.05
N ASP A 93 -9.45 7.03 7.35
CA ASP A 93 -9.87 7.56 8.66
C ASP A 93 -11.03 6.72 9.20
N GLU A 94 -10.92 6.21 10.43
CA GLU A 94 -12.05 5.61 11.16
C GLU A 94 -12.19 6.23 12.58
N PRO A 95 -13.39 6.68 13.00
CA PRO A 95 -14.65 6.79 12.23
C PRO A 95 -14.54 7.78 11.07
N CYS A 96 -15.16 7.45 9.92
CA CYS A 96 -14.95 8.13 8.64
C CYS A 96 -15.03 9.66 8.72
N GLY A 97 -13.93 10.30 8.33
CA GLY A 97 -13.74 11.74 8.24
C GLY A 97 -12.58 12.08 7.29
N THR A 98 -12.04 13.29 7.43
CA THR A 98 -10.84 13.73 6.68
C THR A 98 -9.62 13.84 7.59
N ASN A 99 -9.70 13.35 8.83
CA ASN A 99 -8.62 13.34 9.81
C ASN A 99 -7.88 12.00 9.73
N LEU A 100 -7.26 11.79 8.58
CA LEU A 100 -6.42 10.65 8.22
C LEU A 100 -5.62 10.07 9.42
N ASN A 101 -5.94 8.84 9.84
CA ASN A 101 -5.37 8.23 11.04
C ASN A 101 -4.88 6.78 10.87
N HIS A 102 -5.20 6.15 9.74
CA HIS A 102 -4.92 4.75 9.44
C HIS A 102 -4.52 4.60 7.98
N GLU A 103 -3.71 3.61 7.60
CA GLU A 103 -3.32 3.39 6.21
C GLU A 103 -3.86 2.05 5.69
N VAL A 104 -4.34 2.05 4.45
CA VAL A 104 -4.86 0.88 3.76
C VAL A 104 -4.30 0.82 2.33
N THR A 105 -4.23 -0.36 1.75
CA THR A 105 -3.79 -0.51 0.35
C THR A 105 -5.02 -0.66 -0.54
N LEU A 106 -5.22 0.25 -1.49
CA LEU A 106 -6.20 0.08 -2.55
C LEU A 106 -5.65 -0.94 -3.56
N VAL A 107 -6.34 -2.07 -3.67
CA VAL A 107 -5.92 -3.21 -4.51
C VAL A 107 -6.83 -3.40 -5.73
N GLY A 108 -7.94 -2.68 -5.79
CA GLY A 108 -8.88 -2.75 -6.90
C GLY A 108 -10.10 -1.87 -6.70
N TYR A 109 -11.00 -1.95 -7.67
CA TYR A 109 -12.32 -1.34 -7.65
C TYR A 109 -13.25 -2.18 -8.52
N ASP A 110 -14.54 -2.15 -8.22
CA ASP A 110 -15.57 -2.83 -9.01
C ASP A 110 -16.94 -2.14 -8.83
N THR A 111 -17.98 -2.74 -9.39
CA THR A 111 -19.37 -2.29 -9.29
C THR A 111 -20.21 -3.37 -8.62
N ALA A 112 -20.97 -2.99 -7.59
CA ALA A 112 -21.89 -3.88 -6.92
C ALA A 112 -23.07 -4.24 -7.84
N ASP A 113 -23.79 -5.32 -7.51
CA ASP A 113 -24.95 -5.80 -8.30
C ASP A 113 -26.07 -4.75 -8.44
N ASP A 114 -26.15 -3.81 -7.50
CA ASP A 114 -27.08 -2.68 -7.51
C ASP A 114 -26.61 -1.48 -8.36
N GLY A 115 -25.42 -1.60 -8.97
CA GLY A 115 -24.80 -0.56 -9.80
C GLY A 115 -23.92 0.42 -9.02
N GLY A 116 -23.75 0.25 -7.71
CA GLY A 116 -22.91 1.13 -6.89
C GLY A 116 -21.41 0.86 -7.08
N PRO A 117 -20.58 1.83 -7.49
CA PRO A 117 -19.14 1.64 -7.60
C PRO A 117 -18.48 1.59 -6.22
N TYR A 118 -17.46 0.74 -6.06
CA TYR A 118 -16.70 0.62 -4.82
C TYR A 118 -15.20 0.38 -5.06
N TRP A 119 -14.40 0.80 -4.08
CA TRP A 119 -13.00 0.46 -3.90
C TRP A 119 -12.86 -0.82 -3.08
N ILE A 120 -11.85 -1.62 -3.42
CA ILE A 120 -11.41 -2.77 -2.63
C ILE A 120 -10.14 -2.35 -1.91
N ALA A 121 -10.23 -2.19 -0.60
CA ALA A 121 -9.10 -1.82 0.24
C ALA A 121 -8.68 -3.00 1.12
N LYS A 122 -7.40 -3.36 1.08
CA LYS A 122 -6.78 -4.32 1.98
C LYS A 122 -6.35 -3.62 3.26
N ASN A 123 -6.73 -4.20 4.40
CA ASN A 123 -6.36 -3.70 5.72
C ASN A 123 -5.23 -4.56 6.35
N SER A 124 -4.62 -4.05 7.41
CA SER A 124 -3.53 -4.68 8.16
C SER A 124 -3.96 -5.20 9.55
N TRP A 125 -5.23 -5.52 9.73
CA TRP A 125 -5.80 -5.99 11.01
C TRP A 125 -6.07 -7.51 11.05
N GLY A 126 -5.52 -8.24 10.08
CA GLY A 126 -5.67 -9.69 9.96
C GLY A 126 -6.98 -10.11 9.29
N GLU A 127 -7.05 -11.38 8.88
CA GLU A 127 -8.16 -11.94 8.10
C GLU A 127 -9.48 -12.05 8.87
N SER A 128 -9.41 -12.04 10.21
CA SER A 128 -10.60 -12.08 11.06
C SER A 128 -11.40 -10.77 11.08
N TRP A 129 -10.88 -9.71 10.47
CA TRP A 129 -11.52 -8.41 10.39
C TRP A 129 -12.09 -8.15 8.99
N GLY A 130 -13.26 -7.53 8.91
CA GLY A 130 -13.91 -7.21 7.64
C GLY A 130 -14.27 -8.48 6.85
N GLU A 131 -14.15 -8.40 5.52
CA GLU A 131 -14.30 -9.54 4.62
C GLU A 131 -12.91 -10.11 4.34
N GLU A 132 -12.46 -11.08 5.14
CA GLU A 132 -11.13 -11.71 5.01
C GLU A 132 -9.95 -10.71 5.02
N GLY A 133 -10.04 -9.66 5.83
CA GLY A 133 -9.02 -8.59 5.93
C GLY A 133 -9.25 -7.42 4.98
N TYR A 134 -10.33 -7.42 4.19
CA TYR A 134 -10.67 -6.36 3.25
C TYR A 134 -11.87 -5.54 3.69
N ILE A 135 -11.96 -4.32 3.17
CA ILE A 135 -13.12 -3.45 3.27
C ILE A 135 -13.48 -2.89 1.90
N LEU A 136 -14.79 -2.84 1.64
CA LEU A 136 -15.35 -2.19 0.47
C LEU A 136 -15.77 -0.76 0.83
N LEU A 137 -15.22 0.23 0.12
CA LEU A 137 -15.55 1.64 0.32
C LEU A 137 -16.29 2.14 -0.91
N LYS A 138 -17.34 2.95 -0.75
CA LYS A 138 -18.00 3.56 -1.90
C LYS A 138 -17.01 4.44 -2.65
N LYS A 139 -17.10 4.33 -3.96
CA LYS A 139 -16.35 5.13 -4.91
C LYS A 139 -17.29 6.16 -5.54
N ASP A 140 -16.73 7.21 -6.13
CA ASP A 140 -17.48 8.28 -6.81
C ASP A 140 -18.49 8.98 -5.87
N VAL A 141 -18.09 9.15 -4.61
CA VAL A 141 -18.88 9.90 -3.62
C VAL A 141 -18.83 11.42 -3.93
N PRO A 142 -19.81 12.21 -3.47
CA PRO A 142 -19.82 13.66 -3.70
C PRO A 142 -18.61 14.39 -3.10
N GLU A 143 -18.04 13.86 -2.03
CA GLU A 143 -16.86 14.39 -1.36
C GLU A 143 -15.61 14.20 -2.23
N LYS A 144 -14.95 15.31 -2.58
CA LYS A 144 -13.74 15.28 -3.41
C LYS A 144 -12.58 14.51 -2.75
N GLU A 145 -12.58 14.44 -1.43
CA GLU A 145 -11.65 13.68 -0.60
C GLU A 145 -11.80 12.16 -0.76
N GLY A 146 -12.87 11.70 -1.41
CA GLY A 146 -13.26 10.30 -1.46
C GLY A 146 -13.81 9.83 -0.12
N GLN A 147 -14.41 8.64 -0.10
CA GLN A 147 -14.96 8.09 1.14
C GLN A 147 -13.85 7.95 2.22
N CYS A 148 -14.08 8.52 3.40
CA CYS A 148 -13.13 8.48 4.53
C CYS A 148 -11.73 9.04 4.20
N GLY A 149 -11.64 9.97 3.25
CA GLY A 149 -10.39 10.66 2.91
C GLY A 149 -9.42 9.89 2.02
N LEU A 150 -9.87 8.77 1.42
CA LEU A 150 -9.03 7.85 0.65
C LEU A 150 -8.25 8.54 -0.49
N ALA A 151 -8.76 9.64 -1.04
CA ALA A 151 -8.14 10.37 -2.15
C ALA A 151 -7.27 11.56 -1.71
N ILE A 152 -7.12 11.82 -0.40
CA ILE A 152 -6.38 12.99 0.10
C ILE A 152 -4.85 12.78 -0.03
N ARG A 153 -4.34 11.60 0.33
CA ARG A 153 -2.89 11.28 0.33
C ARG A 153 -2.62 9.89 -0.21
N ALA A 154 -2.98 9.67 -1.47
CA ALA A 154 -2.66 8.41 -2.13
C ALA A 154 -1.29 8.48 -2.81
N ALA A 155 -0.51 7.39 -2.72
CA ALA A 155 0.80 7.30 -3.34
C ALA A 155 1.09 5.87 -3.80
N PHE A 156 1.92 5.75 -4.83
CA PHE A 156 2.35 4.45 -5.37
C PHE A 156 3.83 4.48 -5.74
N PRO A 157 4.55 3.36 -5.63
CA PRO A 157 5.94 3.28 -6.04
C PRO A 157 6.09 3.40 -7.56
N VAL A 158 7.15 4.08 -8.04
CA VAL A 158 7.51 4.16 -9.46
C VAL A 158 8.60 3.14 -9.75
N ILE A 159 8.56 2.47 -10.90
CA ILE A 159 9.57 1.51 -11.37
C ILE A 159 10.52 2.17 -12.36
#